data_AF-A0A9E0XDW0-F1
#
_entry.id   AF-A0A9E0XDW0-F1
#
_cell.length_a   1.000
_cell.length_b   1.000
_cell.length_c   1.000
_cell.angle_alpha   90.00
_cell.angle_beta   90.00
_cell.angle_gamma   90.00
#
_symmetry.space_group_name_H-M   'P 1'
#
loop_
_entity.id
_entity.type
_entity.pdbx_description
1 polymer ?
#
loop_
_entity_poly.entity_id
_entity_poly.type
_entity_poly.pdbx_seq_one_letter_code
_entity_poly.pdbx_strand_id
1 'polypeptide(L)'
;MLAALLIFLATIVLVIWQPRGLGIGWSATLGAVVALLSGVVHLGDIPVVWQIVWNATAAFIAIIIISLLLDEAGFFEWAALHVARWGGGKGRMLFALIVLLGAAVAALFANDGAALILTPIVMAMLLALGFSPAATLAFVMAAGFIADAASLPLVVSNLVNIVSADFFNIGFNDYAAVMIPVNIVAIIASLVVLSIYFRRSIPAHYDVNQLKQPNEAIRDAATFRFGWVVLVLLLVGFFGLEPLGVPVSAVAAAGALLLLAVAARGHVISTRKVIREAPWQIVVFSLGMYLVVYGLRNQGLTEHIARLLDYCAQGGVWGAAFGTGFLTALLSSAMNNMPTVLVGALSIDATSATGVVKEAMIYANVIGSDLGPKITPIGSLATLLWLHVLARKGITITWGYYFKVGIVLTVPVLAATLAALALRLTLA
;
A
#
# COMPACT_ATOMS: atom_id res chain seq x y z
N MET A 1 6.80 -22.61 20.11
CA MET A 1 6.77 -21.13 20.05
C MET A 1 8.14 -20.49 19.77
N LEU A 2 9.18 -20.72 20.58
CA LEU A 2 10.49 -20.05 20.41
C LEU A 2 11.10 -20.25 19.01
N ALA A 3 11.09 -21.48 18.49
CA ALA A 3 11.60 -21.78 17.15
C ALA A 3 10.91 -20.95 16.06
N ALA A 4 9.57 -20.87 16.08
CA ALA A 4 8.81 -20.09 15.11
C ALA A 4 9.10 -18.59 15.19
N LEU A 5 9.23 -18.04 16.41
CA LEU A 5 9.61 -16.65 16.61
C LEU A 5 11.01 -16.36 16.07
N LEU A 6 11.98 -17.24 16.35
CA LEU A 6 13.34 -17.07 15.83
C LEU A 6 13.40 -17.15 14.30
N ILE A 7 12.65 -18.09 13.70
CA ILE A 7 12.54 -18.20 12.24
C ILE A 7 11.90 -16.96 11.65
N PHE A 8 10.81 -16.47 12.24
CA PHE A 8 10.14 -15.25 11.80
C PHE A 8 11.07 -14.04 11.88
N LEU A 9 11.72 -13.82 13.02
CA LEU A 9 12.67 -12.71 13.21
C LEU A 9 13.84 -12.78 12.24
N ALA A 10 14.45 -13.97 12.07
CA ALA A 10 15.52 -14.17 11.12
C ALA A 10 15.06 -13.90 9.67
N THR A 11 13.86 -14.35 9.31
CA THR A 11 13.27 -14.12 7.98
C THR A 11 13.06 -12.63 7.73
N ILE A 12 12.45 -11.90 8.67
CA ILE A 12 12.25 -10.44 8.57
C ILE A 12 13.58 -9.70 8.48
N VAL A 13 14.57 -10.07 9.29
CA VAL A 13 15.91 -9.48 9.22
C VAL A 13 16.54 -9.68 7.84
N LEU A 14 16.44 -10.87 7.25
CA LEU A 14 16.96 -11.13 5.90
C LEU A 14 16.18 -10.38 4.80
N VAL A 15 14.86 -10.24 4.95
CA VAL A 15 14.00 -9.48 4.03
C VAL A 15 14.34 -7.99 4.04
N ILE A 16 14.64 -7.44 5.22
CA ILE A 16 15.01 -6.02 5.39
C ILE A 16 16.46 -5.79 4.96
N TRP A 17 17.39 -6.65 5.38
CA TRP A 17 18.82 -6.44 5.16
C TRP A 17 19.26 -6.75 3.72
N GLN A 18 18.63 -7.74 3.06
CA GLN A 18 18.94 -8.17 1.69
C GLN A 18 20.46 -8.32 1.43
N PRO A 19 21.17 -9.15 2.22
CA PRO A 19 22.61 -9.26 2.14
C PRO A 19 23.04 -9.67 0.72
N ARG A 20 24.00 -8.92 0.14
CA ARG A 20 24.49 -9.13 -1.24
C ARG A 20 23.39 -9.09 -2.32
N GLY A 21 22.29 -8.38 -2.07
CA GLY A 21 21.16 -8.30 -3.00
C GLY A 21 20.29 -9.55 -3.01
N LEU A 22 20.29 -10.33 -1.93
CA LEU A 22 19.36 -11.45 -1.75
C LEU A 22 17.92 -10.95 -1.86
N GLY A 23 17.20 -11.40 -2.89
CA GLY A 23 15.83 -10.99 -3.14
C GLY A 23 14.88 -11.39 -2.01
N ILE A 24 13.88 -10.54 -1.74
CA ILE A 24 12.90 -10.74 -0.67
C ILE A 24 12.22 -12.11 -0.72
N GLY A 25 11.92 -12.61 -1.93
CA GLY A 25 11.27 -13.90 -2.13
C GLY A 25 12.14 -15.09 -1.70
N TRP A 26 13.47 -14.98 -1.89
CA TRP A 26 14.41 -16.03 -1.48
C TRP A 26 14.58 -16.05 0.04
N SER A 27 14.67 -14.88 0.68
CA SER A 27 14.70 -14.77 2.14
C SER A 27 13.45 -15.40 2.78
N ALA A 28 12.27 -15.07 2.25
CA ALA A 28 11.00 -15.65 2.70
C ALA A 28 10.91 -17.16 2.47
N THR A 29 11.35 -17.64 1.30
CA THR A 29 11.41 -19.09 1.00
C THR A 29 12.34 -19.83 1.94
N LEU A 30 13.51 -19.28 2.23
CA LEU A 30 14.45 -19.87 3.18
C LEU A 30 13.79 -19.99 4.57
N GLY A 31 13.11 -18.94 5.02
CA GLY A 31 12.32 -18.97 6.25
C GLY A 31 11.27 -20.09 6.26
N ALA A 32 10.50 -20.22 5.19
CA ALA A 32 9.49 -21.28 5.05
C ALA A 32 10.10 -22.69 5.03
N VAL A 33 11.23 -22.88 4.35
CA VAL A 33 11.96 -24.17 4.32
C VAL A 33 12.46 -24.53 5.72
N VAL A 34 13.05 -23.58 6.45
CA VAL A 34 13.48 -23.81 7.84
C VAL A 34 12.28 -24.10 8.75
N ALA A 35 11.14 -23.43 8.53
CA ALA A 35 9.89 -23.71 9.26
C ALA A 35 9.35 -25.12 8.99
N LEU A 36 9.45 -25.61 7.75
CA LEU A 36 9.09 -26.99 7.38
C LEU A 36 10.03 -28.01 8.03
N LEU A 37 11.34 -27.79 7.92
CA LEU A 37 12.36 -28.69 8.48
C LEU A 37 12.31 -28.77 10.01
N SER A 38 11.92 -27.68 10.68
CA SER A 38 11.76 -27.63 12.14
C SER A 38 10.40 -28.12 12.63
N GLY A 39 9.49 -28.51 11.74
CA GLY A 39 8.13 -28.94 12.08
C GLY A 39 7.23 -27.82 12.61
N VAL A 40 7.61 -26.55 12.44
CA VAL A 40 6.78 -25.38 12.79
C VAL A 40 5.62 -25.24 11.79
N VAL A 41 5.88 -25.57 10.52
CA VAL A 41 4.92 -25.62 9.43
C VAL A 41 4.88 -27.03 8.88
N HIS A 42 3.72 -27.45 8.36
CA HIS A 42 3.54 -28.77 7.76
C HIS A 42 3.25 -28.64 6.26
N LEU A 43 3.51 -29.70 5.48
CA LEU A 43 3.25 -29.68 4.03
C LEU A 43 1.78 -29.40 3.69
N GLY A 44 0.85 -29.78 4.57
CA GLY A 44 -0.58 -29.47 4.44
C GLY A 44 -0.91 -27.98 4.59
N ASP A 45 -0.04 -27.18 5.19
CA ASP A 45 -0.26 -25.73 5.34
C ASP A 45 -0.03 -24.98 4.02
N ILE A 46 0.75 -25.54 3.09
CA ILE A 46 1.08 -24.92 1.80
C ILE A 46 -0.18 -24.61 0.97
N PRO A 47 -1.07 -25.59 0.67
CA PRO A 47 -2.29 -25.29 -0.06
C PRO A 47 -3.22 -24.33 0.70
N VAL A 48 -3.28 -24.41 2.04
CA VAL A 48 -4.10 -23.50 2.85
C VAL A 48 -3.62 -22.05 2.69
N VAL A 49 -2.33 -21.81 2.89
CA VAL A 49 -1.72 -20.48 2.75
C VAL A 49 -1.84 -20.00 1.30
N TRP A 50 -1.64 -20.88 0.32
CA TRP A 50 -1.80 -20.51 -1.08
C TRP A 50 -3.22 -20.04 -1.39
N GLN A 51 -4.24 -20.74 -0.87
CA GLN A 51 -5.65 -20.34 -1.03
C GLN A 51 -5.96 -18.96 -0.44
N ILE A 52 -5.24 -18.55 0.62
CA ILE A 52 -5.38 -17.22 1.23
C ILE A 52 -4.79 -16.11 0.35
N VAL A 53 -3.70 -16.38 -0.40
CA VAL A 53 -2.90 -15.30 -1.02
C VAL A 53 -2.93 -15.24 -2.53
N TRP A 54 -3.28 -16.33 -3.21
CA TRP A 54 -3.05 -16.42 -4.66
C TRP A 54 -3.76 -15.30 -5.43
N ASN A 55 -5.01 -15.00 -5.06
CA ASN A 55 -5.84 -14.00 -5.72
C ASN A 55 -5.27 -12.60 -5.49
N ALA A 56 -4.98 -12.26 -4.23
CA ALA A 56 -4.28 -11.03 -3.85
C ALA A 56 -2.97 -10.83 -4.62
N THR A 57 -2.10 -11.84 -4.61
CA THR A 57 -0.79 -11.82 -5.25
C THR A 57 -0.88 -11.64 -6.78
N ALA A 58 -1.78 -12.37 -7.43
CA ALA A 58 -1.97 -12.27 -8.88
C ALA A 58 -2.59 -10.93 -9.29
N ALA A 59 -3.59 -10.44 -8.55
CA ALA A 59 -4.21 -9.14 -8.76
C ALA A 59 -3.18 -8.01 -8.63
N PHE A 60 -2.35 -8.05 -7.58
CA PHE A 60 -1.31 -7.05 -7.36
C PHE A 60 -0.32 -6.97 -8.51
N ILE A 61 0.17 -8.11 -9.02
CA ILE A 61 1.07 -8.12 -10.19
C ILE A 61 0.39 -7.52 -11.41
N ALA A 62 -0.87 -7.89 -11.69
CA ALA A 62 -1.60 -7.35 -12.83
C ALA A 62 -1.78 -5.83 -12.73
N ILE A 63 -2.14 -5.31 -11.55
CA ILE A 63 -2.29 -3.87 -11.31
C ILE A 63 -0.96 -3.13 -11.46
N ILE A 64 0.14 -3.69 -10.96
CA ILE A 64 1.47 -3.09 -11.13
C ILE A 64 1.89 -3.10 -12.61
N ILE A 65 1.60 -4.16 -13.36
CA ILE A 65 1.85 -4.17 -14.81
C ILE A 65 1.07 -3.05 -15.51
N ILE A 66 -0.21 -2.87 -15.16
CA ILE A 66 -1.03 -1.77 -15.69
C ILE A 66 -0.41 -0.42 -15.34
N SER A 67 -0.01 -0.24 -14.08
CA SER A 67 0.64 0.98 -13.60
C SER A 67 1.94 1.27 -14.36
N LEU A 68 2.82 0.27 -14.54
CA LEU A 68 4.06 0.41 -15.30
C LEU A 68 3.81 0.74 -16.79
N LEU A 69 2.78 0.16 -17.42
CA LEU A 69 2.42 0.50 -18.80
C LEU A 69 1.92 1.94 -18.93
N LEU A 70 1.10 2.38 -17.97
CA LEU A 70 0.61 3.76 -17.93
C LEU A 70 1.75 4.75 -17.68
N ASP A 71 2.71 4.40 -16.82
CA ASP A 71 3.91 5.21 -16.61
C ASP A 71 4.76 5.33 -17.87
N GLU A 72 5.06 4.22 -18.55
CA GLU A 72 5.80 4.21 -19.82
C GLU A 72 5.05 4.97 -20.93
N ALA A 73 3.71 4.97 -20.90
CA ALA A 73 2.89 5.79 -21.81
C ALA A 73 2.93 7.30 -21.49
N GLY A 74 3.37 7.68 -20.28
CA GLY A 74 3.47 9.07 -19.81
C GLY A 74 2.31 9.56 -18.94
N PHE A 75 1.45 8.65 -18.45
CA PHE A 75 0.22 8.98 -17.73
C PHE A 75 0.47 9.79 -16.45
N PHE A 76 1.40 9.34 -15.61
CA PHE A 76 1.65 9.98 -14.31
C PHE A 76 2.39 11.31 -14.45
N GLU A 77 3.33 11.42 -15.40
CA GLU A 77 4.01 12.69 -15.72
C GLU A 77 2.99 13.71 -16.28
N TRP A 78 2.10 13.27 -17.18
CA TRP A 78 0.99 14.08 -17.69
C TRP A 78 0.07 14.58 -16.56
N ALA A 79 -0.29 13.72 -15.60
CA ALA A 79 -1.15 14.08 -14.48
C ALA A 79 -0.45 15.07 -13.53
N ALA A 80 0.81 14.84 -13.20
CA ALA A 80 1.62 15.73 -12.37
C ALA A 80 1.76 17.13 -12.99
N LEU A 81 1.99 17.22 -14.30
CA LEU A 81 2.09 18.50 -15.02
C LEU A 81 0.77 19.28 -15.07
N HIS A 82 -0.38 18.59 -15.11
CA HIS A 82 -1.69 19.22 -14.98
C HIS A 82 -1.93 19.76 -13.57
N VAL A 83 -1.70 18.93 -12.57
CA VAL A 83 -1.80 19.30 -11.15
C VAL A 83 -0.91 20.50 -10.83
N ALA A 84 0.31 20.53 -11.38
CA ALA A 84 1.22 21.63 -11.20
C ALA A 84 0.73 22.95 -11.82
N ARG A 85 -0.05 22.88 -12.90
CA ARG A 85 -0.68 24.06 -13.51
C ARG A 85 -1.92 24.50 -12.74
N TRP A 86 -2.73 23.56 -12.24
CA TRP A 86 -3.88 23.86 -11.39
C TRP A 86 -3.49 24.55 -10.08
N GLY A 87 -2.27 24.31 -9.59
CA GLY A 87 -1.72 25.06 -8.45
C GLY A 87 -1.56 26.56 -8.69
N GLY A 88 -1.59 27.01 -9.95
CA GLY A 88 -1.67 28.44 -10.32
C GLY A 88 -0.53 29.29 -9.77
N GLY A 89 0.65 28.70 -9.62
CA GLY A 89 1.83 29.37 -9.05
C GLY A 89 1.81 29.52 -7.53
N LYS A 90 0.82 28.96 -6.80
CA LYS A 90 0.74 29.01 -5.33
C LYS A 90 1.29 27.73 -4.71
N GLY A 91 2.42 27.80 -4.00
CA GLY A 91 3.10 26.59 -3.52
C GLY A 91 2.30 25.75 -2.52
N ARG A 92 1.47 26.38 -1.67
CA ARG A 92 0.55 25.65 -0.76
C ARG A 92 -0.55 24.90 -1.50
N MET A 93 -1.09 25.47 -2.57
CA MET A 93 -2.07 24.80 -3.42
C MET A 93 -1.42 23.63 -4.14
N LEU A 94 -0.22 23.83 -4.69
CA LEU A 94 0.57 22.76 -5.29
C LEU A 94 0.81 21.61 -4.31
N PHE A 95 1.19 21.91 -3.07
CA PHE A 95 1.39 20.90 -2.03
C PHE A 95 0.13 20.06 -1.79
N ALA A 96 -1.02 20.71 -1.57
CA ALA A 96 -2.29 20.03 -1.38
C ALA A 96 -2.67 19.17 -2.61
N LEU A 97 -2.50 19.70 -3.82
CA LEU A 97 -2.84 18.98 -5.04
C LEU A 97 -1.91 17.78 -5.30
N ILE A 98 -0.62 17.87 -4.96
CA ILE A 98 0.32 16.74 -5.07
C ILE A 98 -0.03 15.65 -4.07
N VAL A 99 -0.43 16.02 -2.84
CA VAL A 99 -0.94 15.05 -1.86
C VAL A 99 -2.21 14.38 -2.38
N LEU A 100 -3.16 15.16 -2.93
CA LEU A 100 -4.40 14.62 -3.52
C LEU A 100 -4.13 13.74 -4.74
N LEU A 101 -3.15 14.08 -5.58
CA LEU A 101 -2.72 13.25 -6.70
C LEU A 101 -2.15 11.92 -6.19
N GLY A 102 -1.26 11.96 -5.18
CA GLY A 102 -0.74 10.76 -4.53
C GLY A 102 -1.84 9.89 -3.94
N ALA A 103 -2.84 10.51 -3.30
CA ALA A 103 -4.00 9.81 -2.78
C ALA A 103 -4.83 9.12 -3.87
N ALA A 104 -5.09 9.81 -4.99
CA ALA A 104 -5.83 9.25 -6.11
C ALA A 104 -5.08 8.09 -6.78
N VAL A 105 -3.77 8.22 -6.95
CA VAL A 105 -2.94 7.14 -7.51
C VAL A 105 -2.91 5.93 -6.57
N ALA A 106 -2.71 6.13 -5.27
CA ALA A 106 -2.70 5.05 -4.28
C ALA A 106 -4.03 4.29 -4.20
N ALA A 107 -5.15 5.03 -4.25
CA ALA A 107 -6.48 4.44 -4.25
C ALA A 107 -6.72 3.52 -5.46
N LEU A 108 -6.14 3.82 -6.63
CA LEU A 108 -6.43 3.09 -7.88
C LEU A 108 -5.34 2.09 -8.32
N PHE A 109 -4.07 2.32 -7.98
CA PHE A 109 -2.91 1.64 -8.58
C PHE A 109 -1.96 0.98 -7.58
N ALA A 110 -2.43 0.75 -6.36
CA ALA A 110 -1.63 0.37 -5.21
C ALA A 110 -0.69 1.46 -4.67
N ASN A 111 -0.43 1.39 -3.37
CA ASN A 111 0.50 2.25 -2.65
C ASN A 111 1.93 2.20 -3.22
N ASP A 112 2.42 1.02 -3.63
CA ASP A 112 3.75 0.86 -4.25
C ASP A 112 3.87 1.68 -5.54
N GLY A 113 2.85 1.64 -6.40
CA GLY A 113 2.80 2.43 -7.63
C GLY A 113 2.86 3.93 -7.33
N ALA A 114 2.05 4.40 -6.38
CA ALA A 114 2.04 5.79 -5.96
C ALA A 114 3.41 6.24 -5.40
N ALA A 115 4.00 5.47 -4.49
CA ALA A 115 5.26 5.84 -3.87
C ALA A 115 6.44 5.81 -4.88
N LEU A 116 6.57 4.74 -5.65
CA LEU A 116 7.74 4.49 -6.50
C LEU A 116 7.70 5.24 -7.84
N ILE A 117 6.52 5.45 -8.42
CA ILE A 117 6.37 6.10 -9.73
C ILE A 117 6.18 7.62 -9.56
N LEU A 118 5.26 8.04 -8.68
CA LEU A 118 4.93 9.46 -8.56
C LEU A 118 6.07 10.26 -7.92
N THR A 119 6.79 9.68 -6.95
CA THR A 119 7.84 10.44 -6.24
C THR A 119 8.96 10.92 -7.17
N PRO A 120 9.57 10.09 -8.03
CA PRO A 120 10.57 10.58 -9.00
C PRO A 120 10.04 11.67 -9.93
N ILE A 121 8.78 11.55 -10.37
CA ILE A 121 8.12 12.52 -11.24
C ILE A 121 7.97 13.86 -10.52
N VAL A 122 7.40 13.82 -9.31
CA VAL A 122 7.24 15.01 -8.45
C VAL A 122 8.59 15.63 -8.15
N MET A 123 9.61 14.84 -7.85
CA MET A 123 10.95 15.37 -7.58
C MET A 123 11.56 16.05 -8.82
N ALA A 124 11.49 15.42 -9.99
CA ALA A 124 12.00 16.02 -11.23
C ALA A 124 11.28 17.34 -11.55
N MET A 125 9.97 17.38 -11.34
CA MET A 125 9.16 18.58 -11.50
C MET A 125 9.56 19.69 -10.52
N LEU A 126 9.75 19.37 -9.23
CA LEU A 126 10.14 20.36 -8.22
C LEU A 126 11.55 20.90 -8.48
N LEU A 127 12.47 20.06 -8.95
CA LEU A 127 13.80 20.48 -9.40
C LEU A 127 13.72 21.42 -10.60
N ALA A 128 12.85 21.11 -11.58
CA ALA A 128 12.62 21.99 -12.73
C ALA A 128 12.02 23.35 -12.34
N LEU A 129 11.22 23.39 -11.27
CA LEU A 129 10.67 24.63 -10.69
C LEU A 129 11.66 25.39 -9.78
N GLY A 130 12.89 24.90 -9.60
CA GLY A 130 13.90 25.51 -8.75
C GLY A 130 13.60 25.44 -7.24
N PHE A 131 12.83 24.45 -6.79
CA PHE A 131 12.51 24.32 -5.36
C PHE A 131 13.76 23.99 -4.53
N SER A 132 13.85 24.58 -3.35
CA SER A 132 14.94 24.31 -2.42
C SER A 132 14.92 22.85 -1.93
N PRO A 133 16.07 22.29 -1.48
CA PRO A 133 16.11 20.93 -0.95
C PRO A 133 15.10 20.67 0.19
N ALA A 134 14.86 21.67 1.04
CA ALA A 134 13.90 21.57 2.14
C ALA A 134 12.45 21.52 1.64
N ALA A 135 12.11 22.29 0.60
CA ALA A 135 10.81 22.24 -0.05
C ALA A 135 10.61 20.90 -0.77
N THR A 136 11.60 20.46 -1.54
CA THR A 136 11.56 19.17 -2.24
C THR A 136 11.37 18.01 -1.26
N LEU A 137 12.09 18.01 -0.13
CA LEU A 137 11.92 17.01 0.93
C LEU A 137 10.49 17.01 1.49
N ALA A 138 9.88 18.18 1.72
CA ALA A 138 8.51 18.27 2.21
C ALA A 138 7.49 17.60 1.26
N PHE A 139 7.59 17.89 -0.04
CA PHE A 139 6.71 17.29 -1.05
C PHE A 139 6.93 15.79 -1.21
N VAL A 140 8.20 15.37 -1.23
CA VAL A 140 8.57 13.96 -1.33
C VAL A 140 8.04 13.20 -0.12
N MET A 141 8.27 13.69 1.11
CA MET A 141 7.72 13.09 2.33
C MET A 141 6.20 13.02 2.27
N ALA A 142 5.52 14.08 1.82
CA ALA A 142 4.07 14.10 1.69
C ALA A 142 3.56 13.06 0.69
N ALA A 143 4.20 12.94 -0.48
CA ALA A 143 3.87 11.93 -1.49
C ALA A 143 4.11 10.50 -0.98
N GLY A 144 5.21 10.28 -0.26
CA GLY A 144 5.51 8.97 0.34
C GLY A 144 4.52 8.56 1.43
N PHE A 145 4.13 9.50 2.31
CA PHE A 145 3.17 9.24 3.40
C PHE A 145 1.75 9.04 2.92
N ILE A 146 1.28 9.88 2.00
CA ILE A 146 -0.09 9.76 1.48
C ILE A 146 -0.28 8.46 0.71
N ALA A 147 0.77 7.91 0.10
CA ALA A 147 0.70 6.66 -0.65
C ALA A 147 0.16 5.48 0.18
N ASP A 148 0.55 5.36 1.46
CA ASP A 148 -0.01 4.32 2.33
C ASP A 148 -1.28 4.80 3.07
N ALA A 149 -1.37 6.10 3.42
CA ALA A 149 -2.54 6.60 4.16
C ALA A 149 -3.83 6.63 3.32
N ALA A 150 -3.70 6.72 2.00
CA ALA A 150 -4.82 6.81 1.06
C ALA A 150 -5.07 5.51 0.27
N SER A 151 -4.37 4.42 0.59
CA SER A 151 -4.54 3.12 -0.03
C SER A 151 -5.64 2.26 0.62
N LEU A 152 -6.57 2.87 1.35
CA LEU A 152 -7.67 2.18 2.03
C LEU A 152 -8.95 1.93 1.19
N PRO A 153 -9.34 2.74 0.19
CA PRO A 153 -10.75 2.81 -0.22
C PRO A 153 -11.24 1.59 -0.99
N LEU A 154 -10.37 0.91 -1.75
CA LEU A 154 -10.71 -0.27 -2.55
C LEU A 154 -9.87 -1.46 -2.11
N VAL A 155 -10.42 -2.66 -2.33
CA VAL A 155 -9.70 -3.91 -2.07
C VAL A 155 -8.38 -3.94 -2.86
N VAL A 156 -8.37 -3.40 -4.08
CA VAL A 156 -7.20 -3.34 -4.96
C VAL A 156 -6.20 -2.22 -4.65
N SER A 157 -6.53 -1.32 -3.71
CA SER A 157 -5.67 -0.19 -3.34
C SER A 157 -4.40 -0.60 -2.58
N ASN A 158 -4.35 -1.79 -1.99
CA ASN A 158 -3.15 -2.37 -1.39
C ASN A 158 -3.26 -3.89 -1.33
N LEU A 159 -2.14 -4.61 -1.44
CA LEU A 159 -2.11 -6.06 -1.28
C LEU A 159 -2.70 -6.50 0.08
N VAL A 160 -2.45 -5.74 1.15
CA VAL A 160 -2.96 -6.09 2.49
C VAL A 160 -4.49 -6.02 2.55
N ASN A 161 -5.11 -5.14 1.77
CA ASN A 161 -6.57 -5.03 1.68
C ASN A 161 -7.15 -6.27 1.02
N ILE A 162 -6.55 -6.73 -0.09
CA ILE A 162 -6.99 -7.93 -0.79
C ILE A 162 -6.87 -9.16 0.11
N VAL A 163 -5.73 -9.33 0.80
CA VAL A 163 -5.52 -10.44 1.72
C VAL A 163 -6.57 -10.46 2.83
N SER A 164 -6.87 -9.30 3.43
CA SER A 164 -7.86 -9.24 4.50
C SER A 164 -9.29 -9.46 3.98
N ALA A 165 -9.64 -8.89 2.83
CA ALA A 165 -10.96 -9.06 2.23
C ALA A 165 -11.21 -10.51 1.80
N ASP A 166 -10.25 -11.14 1.12
CA ASP A 166 -10.32 -12.54 0.70
C ASP A 166 -10.41 -13.48 1.92
N PHE A 167 -9.60 -13.25 2.96
CA PHE A 167 -9.60 -14.10 4.16
C PHE A 167 -10.96 -14.10 4.88
N PHE A 168 -11.59 -12.94 5.01
CA PHE A 168 -12.90 -12.80 5.67
C PHE A 168 -14.09 -12.87 4.71
N ASN A 169 -13.86 -13.14 3.42
CA ASN A 169 -14.87 -13.14 2.36
C ASN A 169 -15.72 -11.86 2.31
N ILE A 170 -15.08 -10.70 2.43
CA ILE A 170 -15.73 -9.39 2.27
C ILE A 170 -15.77 -9.05 0.78
N GLY A 171 -16.96 -8.92 0.22
CA GLY A 171 -17.16 -8.55 -1.18
C GLY A 171 -16.62 -7.14 -1.50
N PHE A 172 -16.27 -6.91 -2.76
CA PHE A 172 -15.64 -5.65 -3.19
C PHE A 172 -16.51 -4.42 -2.88
N ASN A 173 -17.82 -4.56 -3.10
CA ASN A 173 -18.79 -3.48 -2.90
C ASN A 173 -18.97 -3.14 -1.42
N ASP A 174 -19.06 -4.16 -0.56
CA ASP A 174 -19.24 -3.99 0.88
C ASP A 174 -18.01 -3.34 1.51
N TYR A 175 -16.82 -3.82 1.10
CA TYR A 175 -15.56 -3.22 1.49
C TYR A 175 -15.51 -1.73 1.12
N ALA A 176 -15.81 -1.40 -0.14
CA ALA A 176 -15.79 -0.03 -0.63
C ALA A 176 -16.81 0.87 0.08
N ALA A 177 -18.01 0.36 0.40
CA ALA A 177 -19.06 1.10 1.10
C ALA A 177 -18.69 1.52 2.53
N VAL A 178 -17.76 0.78 3.17
CA VAL A 178 -17.20 1.14 4.47
C VAL A 178 -15.94 1.99 4.30
N MET A 179 -15.02 1.57 3.45
CA MET A 179 -13.68 2.14 3.39
C MET A 179 -13.57 3.44 2.58
N ILE A 180 -14.42 3.69 1.58
CA ILE A 180 -14.38 4.97 0.84
C ILE A 180 -14.63 6.17 1.77
N PRO A 181 -15.71 6.20 2.59
CA PRO A 181 -15.92 7.29 3.55
C PRO A 181 -14.79 7.41 4.58
N VAL A 182 -14.28 6.29 5.09
CA VAL A 182 -13.18 6.27 6.06
C VAL A 182 -11.89 6.83 5.45
N ASN A 183 -11.60 6.47 4.20
CA ASN A 183 -10.44 6.96 3.48
C ASN A 183 -10.49 8.47 3.21
N ILE A 184 -11.69 9.04 2.98
CA ILE A 184 -11.83 10.50 2.86
C ILE A 184 -11.34 11.20 4.14
N VAL A 185 -11.67 10.65 5.32
CA VAL A 185 -11.17 11.17 6.60
C VAL A 185 -9.65 10.98 6.70
N ALA A 186 -9.12 9.83 6.29
CA ALA A 186 -7.67 9.59 6.27
C ALA A 186 -6.94 10.63 5.40
N ILE A 187 -7.44 10.92 4.20
CA ILE A 187 -6.87 11.92 3.28
C ILE A 187 -6.96 13.33 3.88
N ILE A 188 -8.11 13.72 4.44
CA ILE A 188 -8.28 15.05 5.07
C ILE A 188 -7.33 15.19 6.26
N ALA A 189 -7.29 14.21 7.15
CA ALA A 189 -6.38 14.22 8.29
C ALA A 189 -4.92 14.29 7.83
N SER A 190 -4.54 13.51 6.82
CA SER A 190 -3.20 13.53 6.23
C SER A 190 -2.85 14.90 5.66
N LEU A 191 -3.75 15.50 4.88
CA LEU A 191 -3.58 16.85 4.32
C LEU A 191 -3.39 17.89 5.42
N VAL A 192 -4.21 17.87 6.46
CA VAL A 192 -4.12 18.82 7.58
C VAL A 192 -2.80 18.68 8.30
N VAL A 193 -2.44 17.46 8.72
CA VAL A 193 -1.24 17.22 9.51
C VAL A 193 0.02 17.51 8.69
N LEU A 194 0.09 17.05 7.42
CA LEU A 194 1.19 17.33 6.51
C LEU A 194 1.34 18.84 6.24
N SER A 195 0.22 19.54 5.97
CA SER A 195 0.23 20.97 5.68
C SER A 195 0.69 21.78 6.89
N ILE A 196 0.27 21.42 8.10
CA ILE A 196 0.72 22.07 9.34
C ILE A 196 2.20 21.80 9.58
N TYR A 197 2.63 20.55 9.46
CA TYR A 197 4.01 20.13 9.73
C TYR A 197 5.00 20.81 8.77
N PHE A 198 4.71 20.81 7.47
CA PHE A 198 5.59 21.35 6.43
C PHE A 198 5.31 22.81 6.04
N ARG A 199 4.42 23.52 6.75
CA ARG A 199 3.98 24.90 6.41
C ARG A 199 5.09 25.92 6.17
N ARG A 200 6.25 25.72 6.81
CA ARG A 200 7.43 26.62 6.73
C ARG A 200 8.37 26.26 5.58
N SER A 201 8.30 25.02 5.09
CA SER A 201 9.16 24.53 4.00
C SER A 201 8.56 24.78 2.62
N ILE A 202 7.25 25.00 2.54
CA ILE A 202 6.54 25.20 1.27
C ILE A 202 6.74 26.65 0.79
N PRO A 203 7.24 26.87 -0.44
CA PRO A 203 7.39 28.21 -0.98
C PRO A 203 6.03 28.88 -1.19
N ALA A 204 5.99 30.22 -1.10
CA ALA A 204 4.76 30.96 -1.33
C ALA A 204 4.33 30.88 -2.80
N HIS A 205 5.28 31.07 -3.72
CA HIS A 205 5.04 31.11 -5.16
C HIS A 205 6.04 30.26 -5.94
N TYR A 206 5.64 29.84 -7.14
CA TYR A 206 6.50 29.19 -8.13
C TYR A 206 6.09 29.60 -9.54
N ASP A 207 7.02 29.51 -10.49
CA ASP A 207 6.77 29.85 -11.88
C ASP A 207 6.34 28.62 -12.69
N VAL A 208 5.08 28.63 -13.11
CA VAL A 208 4.47 27.54 -13.88
C VAL A 208 5.11 27.40 -15.27
N ASN A 209 5.69 28.45 -15.82
CA ASN A 209 6.25 28.47 -17.18
C ASN A 209 7.55 27.66 -17.31
N GLN A 210 8.18 27.29 -16.19
CA GLN A 210 9.38 26.45 -16.17
C GLN A 210 9.06 24.96 -16.47
N LEU A 211 7.79 24.58 -16.49
CA LEU A 211 7.35 23.21 -16.73
C LEU A 211 7.03 22.94 -18.19
N LYS A 212 7.44 21.76 -18.68
CA LYS A 212 7.01 21.19 -19.98
C LYS A 212 5.49 21.23 -20.12
N GLN A 213 4.98 21.32 -21.35
CA GLN A 213 3.55 21.20 -21.57
C GLN A 213 3.08 19.76 -21.28
N PRO A 214 1.87 19.56 -20.72
CA PRO A 214 1.43 18.21 -20.37
C PRO A 214 1.36 17.24 -21.55
N ASN A 215 1.06 17.74 -22.75
CA ASN A 215 1.01 16.92 -23.96
C ASN A 215 2.37 16.35 -24.36
N GLU A 216 3.47 17.01 -23.98
CA GLU A 216 4.84 16.53 -24.23
C GLU A 216 5.20 15.31 -23.37
N ALA A 217 4.45 15.05 -22.29
CA ALA A 217 4.66 13.89 -21.45
C ALA A 217 4.13 12.58 -22.09
N ILE A 218 3.18 12.67 -23.03
CA ILE A 218 2.56 11.50 -23.65
C ILE A 218 3.53 10.88 -24.65
N ARG A 219 4.04 9.69 -24.33
CA ARG A 219 5.03 8.97 -25.15
C ARG A 219 4.36 8.03 -26.15
N ASP A 220 3.29 7.37 -25.73
CA ASP A 220 2.48 6.49 -26.57
C ASP A 220 0.99 6.86 -26.45
N ALA A 221 0.48 7.58 -27.45
CA ALA A 221 -0.89 8.08 -27.46
C ALA A 221 -1.95 6.96 -27.50
N ALA A 222 -1.64 5.82 -28.12
CA ALA A 222 -2.58 4.70 -28.21
C ALA A 222 -2.74 4.05 -26.82
N THR A 223 -1.62 3.69 -26.19
CA THR A 223 -1.62 3.13 -24.83
C THR A 223 -2.16 4.12 -23.80
N PHE A 224 -1.85 5.41 -23.91
CA PHE A 224 -2.38 6.45 -23.02
C PHE A 224 -3.92 6.55 -23.09
N ARG A 225 -4.49 6.65 -24.30
CA ARG A 225 -5.94 6.77 -24.49
C ARG A 225 -6.67 5.49 -24.09
N PHE A 226 -6.14 4.35 -24.50
CA PHE A 226 -6.72 3.05 -24.15
C PHE A 226 -6.55 2.75 -22.65
N GLY A 227 -5.51 3.28 -22.01
CA GLY A 227 -5.32 3.25 -20.57
C GLY A 227 -6.55 3.74 -19.82
N TRP A 228 -7.10 4.90 -20.18
CA TRP A 228 -8.35 5.41 -19.58
C TRP A 228 -9.53 4.44 -19.74
N VAL A 229 -9.65 3.80 -20.90
CA VAL A 229 -10.69 2.79 -21.14
C VAL A 229 -10.49 1.59 -20.21
N VAL A 230 -9.26 1.09 -20.10
CA VAL A 230 -8.92 -0.03 -19.20
C VAL A 230 -9.21 0.34 -17.75
N LEU A 231 -8.92 1.55 -17.29
CA LEU A 231 -9.24 1.98 -15.92
C LEU A 231 -10.73 1.95 -15.64
N VAL A 232 -11.55 2.44 -16.56
CA VAL A 232 -13.01 2.39 -16.43
C VAL A 232 -13.49 0.93 -16.45
N LEU A 233 -12.97 0.09 -17.35
CA LEU A 233 -13.31 -1.32 -17.43
C LEU A 233 -12.90 -2.09 -16.17
N LEU A 234 -11.76 -1.77 -15.55
CA LEU A 234 -11.34 -2.36 -14.27
C LEU A 234 -12.31 -2.01 -13.16
N LEU A 235 -12.67 -0.73 -13.00
CA LEU A 235 -13.62 -0.32 -11.97
C LEU A 235 -14.99 -0.97 -12.19
N VAL A 236 -15.53 -0.90 -13.40
CA VAL A 236 -16.80 -1.57 -13.73
C VAL A 236 -16.70 -3.08 -13.51
N GLY A 237 -15.57 -3.70 -13.87
CA GLY A 237 -15.32 -5.11 -13.68
C GLY A 237 -15.23 -5.50 -12.20
N PHE A 238 -14.54 -4.73 -11.37
CA PHE A 238 -14.45 -5.00 -9.94
C PHE A 238 -15.81 -4.86 -9.24
N PHE A 239 -16.57 -3.79 -9.51
CA PHE A 239 -17.89 -3.61 -8.90
C PHE A 239 -18.97 -4.55 -9.46
N GLY A 240 -18.84 -4.99 -10.72
CA GLY A 240 -19.87 -5.74 -11.43
C GLY A 240 -19.63 -7.25 -11.55
N LEU A 241 -18.37 -7.71 -11.66
CA LEU A 241 -18.04 -9.12 -11.88
C LEU A 241 -17.62 -9.83 -10.59
N GLU A 242 -17.00 -9.14 -9.63
CA GLU A 242 -16.61 -9.75 -8.35
C GLU A 242 -17.81 -10.29 -7.56
N PRO A 243 -18.96 -9.58 -7.46
CA PRO A 243 -20.15 -10.13 -6.83
C PRO A 243 -20.73 -11.37 -7.55
N LEU A 244 -20.34 -11.61 -8.81
CA LEU A 244 -20.71 -12.81 -9.58
C LEU A 244 -19.73 -13.97 -9.37
N GLY A 245 -18.76 -13.82 -8.47
CA GLY A 245 -17.74 -14.82 -8.16
C GLY A 245 -16.50 -14.76 -9.06
N VAL A 246 -16.33 -13.71 -9.88
CA VAL A 246 -15.11 -13.53 -10.66
C VAL A 246 -14.01 -12.95 -9.77
N PRO A 247 -12.88 -13.64 -9.57
CA PRO A 247 -11.82 -13.13 -8.71
C PRO A 247 -11.25 -11.80 -9.22
N VAL A 248 -10.92 -10.88 -8.31
CA VAL A 248 -10.30 -9.59 -8.67
C VAL A 248 -9.02 -9.77 -9.50
N SER A 249 -8.26 -10.85 -9.28
CA SER A 249 -7.10 -11.19 -10.10
C SER A 249 -7.43 -11.44 -11.56
N ALA A 250 -8.56 -12.07 -11.87
CA ALA A 250 -8.97 -12.35 -13.24
C ALA A 250 -9.37 -11.05 -13.97
N VAL A 251 -10.11 -10.17 -13.29
CA VAL A 251 -10.48 -8.85 -13.83
C VAL A 251 -9.23 -8.01 -14.09
N ALA A 252 -8.32 -7.94 -13.11
CA ALA A 252 -7.07 -7.21 -13.24
C ALA A 252 -6.17 -7.78 -14.36
N ALA A 253 -6.04 -9.11 -14.43
CA ALA A 253 -5.25 -9.77 -15.46
C ALA A 253 -5.81 -9.52 -16.88
N ALA A 254 -7.13 -9.55 -17.05
CA ALA A 254 -7.77 -9.20 -18.32
C ALA A 254 -7.44 -7.74 -18.72
N GLY A 255 -7.56 -6.79 -17.79
CA GLY A 255 -7.17 -5.40 -18.02
C GLY A 255 -5.70 -5.24 -18.40
N ALA A 256 -4.80 -5.92 -17.68
CA ALA A 256 -3.37 -5.92 -17.97
C ALA A 256 -3.04 -6.49 -19.36
N LEU A 257 -3.67 -7.62 -19.73
CA LEU A 257 -3.49 -8.25 -21.04
C LEU A 257 -4.00 -7.37 -22.18
N LEU A 258 -5.15 -6.72 -22.01
CA LEU A 258 -5.70 -5.78 -22.99
C LEU A 258 -4.76 -4.59 -23.21
N LEU A 259 -4.24 -4.00 -22.13
CA LEU A 259 -3.31 -2.86 -22.22
C LEU A 259 -1.95 -3.29 -22.81
N LEU A 260 -1.44 -4.47 -22.42
CA LEU A 260 -0.24 -5.07 -23.01
C LEU A 260 -0.39 -5.29 -24.51
N ALA A 261 -1.55 -5.76 -24.97
CA ALA A 261 -1.80 -6.01 -26.39
C ALA A 261 -1.76 -4.70 -27.21
N VAL A 262 -2.30 -3.61 -26.67
CA VAL A 262 -2.24 -2.28 -27.32
C VAL A 262 -0.80 -1.75 -27.34
N ALA A 263 -0.09 -1.81 -26.20
CA ALA A 263 1.30 -1.37 -26.11
C ALA A 263 2.22 -2.18 -27.03
N ALA A 264 2.00 -3.49 -27.14
CA ALA A 264 2.77 -4.38 -28.01
C ALA A 264 2.58 -4.06 -29.50
N ARG A 265 1.39 -3.63 -29.91
CA ARG A 265 1.10 -3.22 -31.30
C ARG A 265 1.74 -1.89 -31.67
N GLY A 266 1.87 -0.97 -30.72
CA GLY A 266 2.48 0.33 -30.95
C GLY A 266 3.99 0.29 -31.14
N HIS A 267 4.68 -0.72 -30.59
CA HIS A 267 6.14 -0.86 -30.58
C HIS A 267 6.93 0.32 -29.97
N VAL A 268 6.25 1.29 -29.36
CA VAL A 268 6.86 2.43 -28.64
C VAL A 268 7.31 2.00 -27.25
N ILE A 269 6.47 1.22 -26.55
CA ILE A 269 6.76 0.72 -25.20
C ILE A 269 7.37 -0.67 -25.28
N SER A 270 8.49 -0.88 -24.58
CA SER A 270 9.11 -2.20 -24.45
C SER A 270 8.31 -3.08 -23.47
N THR A 271 7.31 -3.81 -23.97
CA THR A 271 6.47 -4.69 -23.14
C THR A 271 7.29 -5.78 -22.43
N ARG A 272 8.38 -6.25 -23.05
CA ARG A 272 9.32 -7.19 -22.40
C ARG A 272 10.01 -6.58 -21.19
N LYS A 273 10.37 -5.29 -21.26
CA LYS A 273 10.95 -4.56 -20.13
C LYS A 273 9.91 -4.45 -18.99
N VAL A 274 8.68 -4.04 -19.32
CA VAL A 274 7.59 -3.92 -18.32
C VAL A 274 7.32 -5.25 -17.62
N ILE A 275 7.18 -6.34 -18.38
CA ILE A 275 6.97 -7.68 -17.80
C ILE A 275 8.15 -8.07 -16.91
N ARG A 276 9.40 -7.76 -17.29
CA ARG A 276 10.57 -8.08 -16.47
C ARG A 276 10.64 -7.23 -15.19
N GLU A 277 10.20 -5.98 -15.24
CA GLU A 277 10.21 -5.04 -14.11
C GLU A 277 9.06 -5.27 -13.12
N ALA A 278 8.01 -5.99 -13.54
CA ALA A 278 6.96 -6.41 -12.63
C ALA A 278 7.53 -7.21 -11.44
N PRO A 279 6.99 -7.03 -10.24
CA PRO A 279 7.61 -7.53 -9.00
C PRO A 279 7.30 -9.01 -8.77
N TRP A 280 7.76 -9.90 -9.65
CA TRP A 280 7.50 -11.36 -9.58
C TRP A 280 7.97 -12.01 -8.27
N GLN A 281 8.96 -11.41 -7.62
CA GLN A 281 9.40 -11.89 -6.30
C GLN A 281 8.29 -11.84 -5.24
N ILE A 282 7.27 -10.99 -5.42
CA ILE A 282 6.12 -10.91 -4.50
C ILE A 282 5.33 -12.22 -4.45
N VAL A 283 5.30 -13.01 -5.54
CA VAL A 283 4.63 -14.33 -5.52
C VAL A 283 5.32 -15.29 -4.56
N VAL A 284 6.64 -15.39 -4.70
CA VAL A 284 7.44 -16.27 -3.86
C VAL A 284 7.52 -15.73 -2.43
N PHE A 285 7.61 -14.41 -2.29
CA PHE A 285 7.62 -13.72 -1.01
C PHE A 285 6.31 -13.92 -0.24
N SER A 286 5.16 -13.69 -0.88
CA SER A 286 3.85 -13.82 -0.22
C SER A 286 3.65 -15.23 0.33
N LEU A 287 3.85 -16.26 -0.50
CA LEU A 287 3.73 -17.66 -0.06
C LEU A 287 4.73 -17.99 1.06
N GLY A 288 6.02 -17.66 0.88
CA GLY A 288 7.06 -17.96 1.88
C GLY A 288 6.83 -17.24 3.21
N MET A 289 6.59 -15.93 3.16
CA MET A 289 6.39 -15.11 4.35
C MET A 289 5.11 -15.52 5.08
N TYR A 290 4.05 -15.86 4.35
CA TYR A 290 2.78 -16.23 4.97
C TYR A 290 2.81 -17.64 5.54
N LEU A 291 3.62 -18.55 4.98
CA LEU A 291 3.92 -19.83 5.64
C LEU A 291 4.64 -19.62 6.96
N VAL A 292 5.63 -18.73 7.01
CA VAL A 292 6.33 -18.41 8.26
C VAL A 292 5.36 -17.81 9.29
N VAL A 293 4.47 -16.91 8.87
CA VAL A 293 3.40 -16.35 9.73
C VAL A 293 2.42 -17.43 10.19
N TYR A 294 2.01 -18.33 9.31
CA TYR A 294 1.14 -19.46 9.65
C TYR A 294 1.82 -20.41 10.66
N GLY A 295 3.13 -20.56 10.58
CA GLY A 295 3.93 -21.23 11.59
C GLY A 295 3.84 -20.59 12.98
N LEU A 296 3.73 -19.25 13.07
CA LEU A 296 3.48 -18.57 14.35
C LEU A 296 2.10 -18.91 14.92
N ARG A 297 1.08 -19.02 14.05
CA ARG A 297 -0.26 -19.49 14.42
C ARG A 297 -0.22 -20.92 14.96
N ASN A 298 0.41 -21.85 14.25
CA ASN A 298 0.54 -23.25 14.69
C ASN A 298 1.18 -23.37 16.08
N GLN A 299 1.95 -22.37 16.50
CA GLN A 299 2.65 -22.34 17.78
C GLN A 299 1.95 -21.49 18.86
N GLY A 300 0.75 -20.98 18.59
CA GLY A 300 -0.10 -20.33 19.57
C GLY A 300 0.02 -18.80 19.65
N LEU A 301 0.81 -18.13 18.80
CA LEU A 301 1.01 -16.67 18.91
C LEU A 301 -0.30 -15.91 18.67
N THR A 302 -1.07 -16.34 17.68
CA THR A 302 -2.33 -15.71 17.27
C THR A 302 -3.37 -15.73 18.39
N GLU A 303 -3.37 -16.76 19.23
CA GLU A 303 -4.26 -16.93 20.38
C GLU A 303 -3.87 -15.98 21.54
N HIS A 304 -2.59 -15.61 21.64
CA HIS A 304 -2.16 -14.58 22.60
C HIS A 304 -2.62 -13.20 22.15
N ILE A 305 -2.52 -12.91 20.86
CA ILE A 305 -3.02 -11.66 20.27
C ILE A 305 -4.55 -11.63 20.35
N ALA A 306 -5.22 -12.73 20.06
CA ALA A 306 -6.68 -12.87 20.12
C ALA A 306 -7.23 -12.50 21.50
N ARG A 307 -6.59 -12.93 22.60
CA ARG A 307 -7.00 -12.54 23.96
C ARG A 307 -6.91 -11.03 24.21
N LEU A 308 -5.88 -10.39 23.66
CA LEU A 308 -5.72 -8.93 23.74
C LEU A 308 -6.83 -8.22 22.94
N LEU A 309 -7.13 -8.77 21.77
CA LEU A 309 -8.18 -8.31 20.88
C LEU A 309 -9.59 -8.50 21.48
N ASP A 310 -9.87 -9.62 22.15
CA ASP A 310 -11.11 -9.87 22.90
C ASP A 310 -11.28 -8.85 24.04
N TYR A 311 -10.19 -8.50 24.74
CA TYR A 311 -10.23 -7.44 25.76
C TYR A 311 -10.61 -6.09 25.14
N CYS A 312 -10.02 -5.74 23.99
CA CYS A 312 -10.40 -4.54 23.25
C CYS A 312 -11.87 -4.58 22.79
N ALA A 313 -12.36 -5.73 22.36
CA ALA A 313 -13.74 -5.94 21.92
C ALA A 313 -14.80 -5.70 23.01
N GLN A 314 -14.43 -5.80 24.30
CA GLN A 314 -15.33 -5.45 25.42
C GLN A 314 -15.74 -3.97 25.41
N GLY A 315 -14.92 -3.09 24.80
CA GLY A 315 -15.26 -1.69 24.57
C GLY A 315 -16.20 -1.45 23.38
N GLY A 316 -16.84 -2.50 22.85
CA GLY A 316 -17.70 -2.45 21.67
C GLY A 316 -16.93 -2.08 20.40
N VAL A 317 -17.63 -1.48 19.43
CA VAL A 317 -17.07 -1.08 18.13
C VAL A 317 -15.87 -0.13 18.29
N TRP A 318 -15.93 0.81 19.23
CA TRP A 318 -14.83 1.75 19.47
C TRP A 318 -13.60 1.07 20.06
N GLY A 319 -13.79 0.22 21.08
CA GLY A 319 -12.70 -0.55 21.67
C GLY A 319 -12.04 -1.49 20.67
N ALA A 320 -12.86 -2.19 19.88
CA ALA A 320 -12.40 -3.05 18.80
C ALA A 320 -11.62 -2.29 17.72
N ALA A 321 -12.13 -1.16 17.23
CA ALA A 321 -11.48 -0.36 16.20
C ALA A 321 -10.15 0.23 16.68
N PHE A 322 -10.14 0.92 17.81
CA PHE A 322 -8.92 1.56 18.33
C PHE A 322 -7.90 0.53 18.80
N GLY A 323 -8.34 -0.47 19.57
CA GLY A 323 -7.47 -1.52 20.10
C GLY A 323 -6.78 -2.31 18.99
N THR A 324 -7.57 -2.80 18.03
CA THR A 324 -7.03 -3.55 16.88
C THR A 324 -6.16 -2.65 16.01
N GLY A 325 -6.65 -1.46 15.64
CA GLY A 325 -5.95 -0.58 14.71
C GLY A 325 -4.58 -0.11 15.22
N PHE A 326 -4.47 0.29 16.49
CA PHE A 326 -3.18 0.67 17.07
C PHE A 326 -2.27 -0.53 17.30
N LEU A 327 -2.79 -1.68 17.73
CA LEU A 327 -2.00 -2.90 17.87
C LEU A 327 -1.41 -3.32 16.53
N THR A 328 -2.24 -3.39 15.49
CA THR A 328 -1.80 -3.72 14.14
C THR A 328 -0.82 -2.67 13.61
N ALA A 329 -1.04 -1.37 13.85
CA ALA A 329 -0.10 -0.34 13.43
C ALA A 329 1.29 -0.49 14.06
N LEU A 330 1.34 -0.81 15.36
CA LEU A 330 2.59 -1.08 16.07
C LEU A 330 3.30 -2.32 15.51
N LEU A 331 2.56 -3.43 15.33
CA LEU A 331 3.11 -4.64 14.72
C LEU A 331 3.67 -4.34 13.32
N SER A 332 2.89 -3.66 12.49
CA SER A 332 3.25 -3.31 11.12
C SER A 332 4.50 -2.45 11.05
N SER A 333 4.64 -1.50 11.97
CA SER A 333 5.84 -0.67 12.08
C SER A 333 7.10 -1.44 12.49
N ALA A 334 6.95 -2.60 13.15
CA ALA A 334 8.08 -3.40 13.61
C ALA A 334 8.47 -4.51 12.63
N MET A 335 7.49 -5.11 11.93
CA MET A 335 7.71 -6.34 11.15
C MET A 335 7.31 -6.29 9.68
N ASN A 336 6.79 -5.16 9.17
CA ASN A 336 6.23 -4.98 7.82
C ASN A 336 4.71 -5.23 7.72
N ASN A 337 4.03 -4.48 6.84
CA ASN A 337 2.58 -4.56 6.62
C ASN A 337 2.09 -5.93 6.14
N MET A 338 2.80 -6.55 5.22
CA MET A 338 2.39 -7.82 4.63
C MET A 338 2.26 -8.97 5.65
N PRO A 339 3.27 -9.29 6.48
CA PRO A 339 3.10 -10.31 7.51
C PRO A 339 2.16 -9.86 8.63
N THR A 340 2.11 -8.57 8.97
CA THR A 340 1.22 -8.07 10.01
C THR A 340 -0.25 -8.27 9.67
N VAL A 341 -0.67 -8.01 8.42
CA VAL A 341 -2.10 -8.16 8.09
C VAL A 341 -2.58 -9.60 8.26
N LEU A 342 -1.75 -10.59 7.91
CA LEU A 342 -2.09 -12.00 8.10
C LEU A 342 -2.05 -12.40 9.58
N VAL A 343 -1.05 -11.95 10.36
CA VAL A 343 -1.04 -12.17 11.82
C VAL A 343 -2.31 -11.62 12.44
N GLY A 344 -2.71 -10.41 12.05
CA GLY A 344 -3.94 -9.76 12.50
C GLY A 344 -5.19 -10.55 12.08
N ALA A 345 -5.31 -10.94 10.81
CA ALA A 345 -6.46 -11.70 10.31
C ALA A 345 -6.62 -13.04 11.05
N LEU A 346 -5.54 -13.81 11.21
CA LEU A 346 -5.55 -15.08 11.95
C LEU A 346 -5.89 -14.87 13.43
N SER A 347 -5.41 -13.77 14.03
CA SER A 347 -5.71 -13.45 15.44
C SER A 347 -7.15 -13.02 15.63
N ILE A 348 -7.71 -12.23 14.70
CA ILE A 348 -9.12 -11.80 14.70
C ILE A 348 -10.04 -13.01 14.50
N ASP A 349 -9.67 -13.94 13.63
CA ASP A 349 -10.43 -15.16 13.44
C ASP A 349 -10.48 -16.03 14.69
N ALA A 350 -9.39 -16.06 15.46
CA ALA A 350 -9.29 -16.76 16.74
C ALA A 350 -10.01 -16.06 17.91
N THR A 351 -10.57 -14.87 17.72
CA THR A 351 -11.33 -14.16 18.78
C THR A 351 -12.74 -14.73 18.95
N SER A 352 -13.36 -14.39 20.08
CA SER A 352 -14.77 -14.66 20.36
C SER A 352 -15.72 -13.56 19.84
N ALA A 353 -15.17 -12.48 19.29
CA ALA A 353 -15.94 -11.35 18.78
C ALA A 353 -16.86 -11.77 17.62
N THR A 354 -18.05 -11.16 17.55
CA THR A 354 -19.03 -11.43 16.49
C THR A 354 -19.70 -10.15 15.99
N GLY A 355 -20.39 -10.24 14.85
CA GLY A 355 -21.12 -9.11 14.25
C GLY A 355 -20.24 -7.89 13.97
N VAL A 356 -20.83 -6.70 14.14
CA VAL A 356 -20.20 -5.40 13.85
C VAL A 356 -18.90 -5.18 14.64
N VAL A 357 -18.75 -5.79 15.81
CA VAL A 357 -17.51 -5.72 16.59
C VAL A 357 -16.37 -6.45 15.88
N LYS A 358 -16.61 -7.67 15.37
CA LYS A 358 -15.59 -8.40 14.57
C LYS A 358 -15.29 -7.66 13.27
N GLU A 359 -16.30 -7.11 12.59
CA GLU A 359 -16.11 -6.27 11.39
C GLU A 359 -15.21 -5.05 11.67
N ALA A 360 -15.42 -4.37 12.79
CA ALA A 360 -14.59 -3.25 13.20
C ALA A 360 -13.12 -3.66 13.36
N MET A 361 -12.85 -4.87 13.86
CA MET A 361 -11.49 -5.40 13.99
C MET A 361 -10.87 -5.69 12.62
N ILE A 362 -11.64 -6.29 11.70
CA ILE A 362 -11.16 -6.61 10.35
C ILE A 362 -10.74 -5.34 9.61
N TYR A 363 -11.61 -4.33 9.59
CA TYR A 363 -11.32 -3.05 8.94
C TYR A 363 -10.22 -2.26 9.66
N ALA A 364 -10.19 -2.28 11.00
CA ALA A 364 -9.12 -1.64 11.77
C ALA A 364 -7.76 -2.31 11.56
N ASN A 365 -7.72 -3.63 11.35
CA ASN A 365 -6.51 -4.35 10.98
C ASN A 365 -5.95 -3.82 9.66
N VAL A 366 -6.80 -3.65 8.64
CA VAL A 366 -6.37 -3.06 7.38
C VAL A 366 -5.83 -1.64 7.58
N ILE A 367 -6.56 -0.77 8.28
CA ILE A 367 -6.13 0.62 8.56
C ILE A 367 -4.79 0.65 9.30
N GLY A 368 -4.62 -0.20 10.32
CA GLY A 368 -3.38 -0.31 11.07
C GLY A 368 -2.21 -0.81 10.21
N SER A 369 -2.46 -1.81 9.36
CA SER A 369 -1.48 -2.36 8.42
C SER A 369 -1.09 -1.39 7.30
N ASP A 370 -1.95 -0.42 6.94
CA ASP A 370 -1.63 0.60 5.94
C ASP A 370 -0.94 1.82 6.55
N LEU A 371 -1.46 2.38 7.65
CA LEU A 371 -0.89 3.60 8.23
C LEU A 371 0.31 3.34 9.16
N GLY A 372 0.27 2.26 9.93
CA GLY A 372 1.34 1.87 10.86
C GLY A 372 2.74 1.76 10.26
N PRO A 373 2.92 1.20 9.03
CA PRO A 373 4.18 1.16 8.32
C PRO A 373 4.96 2.46 8.29
N LYS A 374 4.27 3.61 8.26
CA LYS A 374 4.92 4.92 8.13
C LYS A 374 5.60 5.41 9.40
N ILE A 375 5.46 4.70 10.52
CA ILE A 375 6.18 5.02 11.76
C ILE A 375 7.67 4.71 11.61
N THR A 376 8.06 3.64 10.91
CA THR A 376 9.47 3.26 10.75
C THR A 376 9.82 2.97 9.28
N PRO A 377 11.09 3.10 8.86
CA PRO A 377 11.50 2.76 7.49
C PRO A 377 11.21 1.31 7.08
N ILE A 378 11.21 0.37 8.02
CA ILE A 378 11.05 -1.07 7.76
C ILE A 378 9.60 -1.51 7.68
N GLY A 379 8.66 -0.65 8.07
CA GLY A 379 7.25 -0.99 8.18
C GLY A 379 6.56 -1.32 6.85
N SER A 380 7.15 -0.95 5.71
CA SER A 380 6.71 -1.38 4.38
C SER A 380 7.90 -1.54 3.43
N LEU A 381 7.83 -2.55 2.54
CA LEU A 381 8.87 -2.73 1.51
C LEU A 381 8.86 -1.56 0.53
N ALA A 382 7.68 -1.01 0.23
CA ALA A 382 7.53 0.18 -0.59
C ALA A 382 8.35 1.34 -0.04
N THR A 383 8.33 1.55 1.29
CA THR A 383 9.12 2.60 1.96
C THR A 383 10.62 2.37 1.79
N LEU A 384 11.12 1.13 1.95
CA LEU A 384 12.54 0.83 1.77
C LEU A 384 13.00 1.08 0.32
N LEU A 385 12.23 0.59 -0.65
CA LEU A 385 12.50 0.82 -2.07
C LEU A 385 12.45 2.31 -2.41
N TRP A 386 11.48 3.03 -1.86
CA TRP A 386 11.31 4.46 -2.02
C TRP A 386 12.51 5.24 -1.46
N LEU A 387 12.95 4.95 -0.23
CA LEU A 387 14.15 5.54 0.36
C LEU A 387 15.41 5.31 -0.49
N HIS A 388 15.54 4.11 -1.08
CA HIS A 388 16.64 3.79 -2.00
C HIS A 388 16.58 4.60 -3.30
N VAL A 389 15.39 4.78 -3.87
CA VAL A 389 15.16 5.64 -5.05
C VAL A 389 15.53 7.10 -4.73
N LEU A 390 15.16 7.59 -3.55
CA LEU A 390 15.53 8.94 -3.10
C LEU A 390 17.04 9.11 -2.94
N ALA A 391 17.72 8.13 -2.35
CA ALA A 391 19.17 8.17 -2.17
C ALA A 391 19.91 8.26 -3.51
N ARG A 392 19.44 7.55 -4.55
CA ARG A 392 19.99 7.65 -5.92
C ARG A 392 19.76 9.00 -6.57
N LYS A 393 18.79 9.78 -6.09
CA LYS A 393 18.50 11.15 -6.55
C LYS A 393 19.13 12.22 -5.66
N GLY A 394 20.02 11.84 -4.74
CA GLY A 394 20.74 12.77 -3.86
C GLY A 394 19.97 13.23 -2.63
N ILE A 395 18.82 12.62 -2.32
CA ILE A 395 18.06 12.89 -1.09
C ILE A 395 18.21 11.71 -0.15
N THR A 396 18.99 11.89 0.92
CA THR A 396 19.16 10.87 1.97
C THR A 396 18.33 11.24 3.19
N ILE A 397 17.43 10.34 3.58
CA ILE A 397 16.59 10.49 4.76
C ILE A 397 17.15 9.58 5.84
N THR A 398 17.53 10.16 6.98
CA THR A 398 18.04 9.38 8.12
C THR A 398 16.90 8.67 8.84
N TRP A 399 17.21 7.53 9.46
CA TRP A 399 16.24 6.75 10.24
C TRP A 399 15.60 7.57 11.36
N GLY A 400 16.40 8.34 12.10
CA GLY A 400 15.91 9.19 13.18
C GLY A 400 14.98 10.31 12.70
N TYR A 401 15.28 10.92 11.55
CA TYR A 401 14.38 11.89 10.94
C TYR A 401 13.07 11.23 10.51
N TYR A 402 13.15 10.10 9.78
CA TYR A 402 11.97 9.39 9.30
C TYR A 402 11.07 8.98 10.45
N PHE A 403 11.63 8.38 11.51
CA PHE A 403 10.87 7.95 12.68
C PHE A 403 10.16 9.11 13.39
N LYS A 404 10.86 10.24 13.57
CA LYS A 404 10.27 11.44 14.18
C LYS A 404 9.11 11.98 13.35
N VAL A 405 9.28 12.07 12.03
CA VAL A 405 8.21 12.52 11.13
C VAL A 405 7.08 11.49 11.13
N GLY A 406 7.40 10.21 11.02
CA GLY A 406 6.51 9.06 11.05
C GLY A 406 5.55 9.09 12.22
N ILE A 407 6.04 9.14 13.45
CA ILE A 407 5.17 9.20 14.63
C ILE A 407 4.27 10.43 14.62
N VAL A 408 4.83 11.61 14.33
CA VAL A 408 4.08 12.88 14.38
C VAL A 408 2.97 12.92 13.34
N LEU A 409 3.19 12.31 12.16
CA LEU A 409 2.19 12.26 11.09
C LEU A 409 1.21 11.10 11.28
N THR A 410 1.68 9.88 11.52
CA THR A 410 0.86 8.66 11.52
C THR A 410 -0.12 8.61 12.68
N VAL A 411 0.29 8.93 13.91
CA VAL A 411 -0.57 8.78 15.09
C VAL A 411 -1.88 9.57 15.00
N PRO A 412 -1.88 10.88 14.68
CA PRO A 412 -3.13 11.64 14.57
C PRO A 412 -3.99 11.18 13.38
N VAL A 413 -3.37 10.83 12.24
CA VAL A 413 -4.12 10.35 11.06
C VAL A 413 -4.76 8.99 11.35
N LEU A 414 -4.02 8.07 11.98
CA LEU A 414 -4.52 6.77 12.41
C LEU A 414 -5.70 6.92 13.37
N ALA A 415 -5.55 7.75 14.41
CA ALA A 415 -6.62 8.00 15.38
C ALA A 415 -7.90 8.55 14.70
N ALA A 416 -7.75 9.54 13.80
CA ALA A 416 -8.88 10.12 13.08
C ALA A 416 -9.56 9.08 12.16
N THR A 417 -8.76 8.24 11.50
CA THR A 417 -9.26 7.20 10.58
C THR A 417 -9.99 6.08 11.34
N LEU A 418 -9.47 5.64 12.48
CA LEU A 418 -10.13 4.64 13.33
C LEU A 418 -11.40 5.19 13.99
N ALA A 419 -11.42 6.47 14.36
CA ALA A 419 -12.65 7.13 14.82
C ALA A 419 -13.70 7.18 13.70
N ALA A 420 -13.30 7.50 12.47
CA ALA A 420 -14.21 7.49 11.33
C ALA A 420 -14.77 6.09 11.05
N LEU A 421 -13.95 5.05 11.15
CA LEU A 421 -14.41 3.66 11.05
C LEU A 421 -15.43 3.33 12.14
N ALA A 422 -15.10 3.62 13.41
CA ALA A 422 -15.99 3.32 14.53
C ALA A 422 -17.34 4.04 14.40
N LEU A 423 -17.33 5.32 13.99
CA LEU A 423 -18.54 6.08 13.69
C LEU A 423 -19.33 5.45 12.53
N ARG A 424 -18.66 5.12 11.42
CA ARG A 424 -19.29 4.55 10.22
C ARG A 424 -20.04 3.25 10.53
N LEU A 425 -19.45 2.39 11.36
CA LEU A 425 -20.03 1.09 11.74
C LEU A 425 -21.08 1.21 12.86
N THR A 426 -21.00 2.24 13.70
CA THR A 426 -22.03 2.48 14.74
C THR A 426 -23.31 3.06 14.13
N LEU A 427 -23.19 3.77 12.99
CA LEU A 427 -24.31 4.43 12.30
C LEU A 427 -24.89 3.62 11.13
N ALA A 428 -24.24 2.51 10.76
CA ALA A 428 -24.73 1.55 9.77
C ALA A 428 -25.81 0.66 10.39
#